data_AF-A0A7X9A6T1-F1
#
_entry.id   AF-A0A7X9A6T1-F1
#
_cell.length_a   1.000
_cell.length_b   1.000
_cell.length_c   1.000
_cell.angle_alpha   90.00
_cell.angle_beta   90.00
_cell.angle_gamma   90.00
#
_symmetry.space_group_name_H-M   'P 1'
#
loop_
_entity.id
_entity.type
_entity.pdbx_description
1 polymer ?
#
loop_
_entity_poly.entity_id
_entity_poly.type
_entity_poly.pdbx_seq_one_letter_code
_entity_poly.pdbx_strand_id
1 'polypeptide(L)' 'MAKIGKPFQYGGQAVIEGVMMLGARGSAIAVRKSSHEIVLKESTRVPLRERFPILKW' A
#
# COMPACT_ATOMS: atom_id res chain seq x y z
N MET A 1 2.60 -8.68 28.03
CA MET A 1 1.54 -7.84 27.44
C MET A 1 2.06 -7.28 26.12
N ALA A 2 1.48 -7.67 24.98
CA ALA A 2 1.92 -7.15 23.69
C ALA A 2 1.52 -5.66 23.56
N LYS A 3 2.47 -4.79 23.26
CA LYS A 3 2.18 -3.39 22.90
C LYS A 3 1.32 -3.42 21.63
N ILE A 4 0.04 -3.04 21.75
CA ILE A 4 -0.79 -2.73 20.59
C ILE A 4 -0.13 -1.53 19.90
N GLY A 5 0.42 -1.76 18.71
CA GLY A 5 1.01 -0.71 17.89
C GLY A 5 -0.03 0.36 17.58
N LYS A 6 0.41 1.63 17.46
CA LYS A 6 -0.48 2.72 17.06
C LYS A 6 -1.20 2.35 15.75
N PRO A 7 -2.52 2.61 15.63
CA PRO A 7 -3.26 2.31 14.42
C PRO A 7 -2.61 3.03 13.23
N PHE A 8 -2.25 2.26 12.20
CA PHE A 8 -1.64 2.81 11.00
C PHE A 8 -2.75 3.42 10.13
N GLN A 9 -2.69 4.73 9.95
CA GLN A 9 -3.63 5.48 9.12
C GLN A 9 -3.16 5.43 7.67
N TYR A 10 -3.92 4.75 6.83
CA TYR A 10 -3.57 4.47 5.44
C TYR A 10 -3.99 5.57 4.45
N GLY A 11 -4.85 6.51 4.89
CA GLY A 11 -5.41 7.58 4.06
C GLY A 11 -6.64 7.14 3.25
N GLY A 12 -7.17 8.04 2.42
CA GLY A 12 -8.32 7.77 1.55
C GLY A 12 -7.91 7.00 0.30
N GLN A 13 -8.24 5.72 0.22
CA GLN A 13 -8.05 4.88 -0.96
C GLN A 13 -9.29 4.00 -1.15
N ALA A 14 -9.80 3.94 -2.37
CA ALA A 14 -10.95 3.10 -2.71
C ALA A 14 -10.75 2.49 -4.09
N VAL A 15 -11.18 1.23 -4.23
CA VAL A 15 -11.31 0.54 -5.51
C VAL A 15 -12.78 0.21 -5.68
N ILE A 16 -13.36 0.61 -6.82
CA ILE A 16 -14.79 0.43 -7.09
C ILE A 16 -15.07 -0.99 -7.57
N GLU A 17 -14.29 -1.49 -8.52
CA GLU A 17 -14.48 -2.82 -9.12
C GLU A 17 -13.16 -3.61 -9.12
N GLY A 18 -12.83 -4.17 -7.97
CA GLY A 18 -11.60 -4.94 -7.79
C GLY A 18 -11.24 -5.10 -6.32
N VAL A 19 -10.01 -5.55 -6.08
CA VAL A 19 -9.48 -5.72 -4.73
C VAL A 19 -8.25 -4.83 -4.56
N MET A 20 -8.20 -4.17 -3.41
CA MET A 20 -7.03 -3.43 -2.97
C MET A 20 -6.43 -4.10 -1.74
N MET A 21 -5.13 -4.38 -1.81
CA MET A 21 -4.33 -4.83 -0.67
C MET A 21 -3.33 -3.74 -0.31
N LEU A 22 -3.19 -3.48 0.99
CA LEU A 22 -2.29 -2.48 1.51
C LEU A 22 -1.37 -3.09 2.56
N GLY A 23 -0.07 -3.03 2.27
CA GLY A 23 0.99 -3.55 3.13
C GLY A 23 1.85 -2.42 3.70
N ALA A 24 2.68 -2.77 4.68
CA ALA A 24 3.57 -1.80 5.36
C ALA A 24 4.56 -1.09 4.41
N ARG A 25 4.88 -1.71 3.26
CA ARG A 25 5.90 -1.26 2.30
C ARG A 25 5.34 -0.93 0.92
N GLY A 26 4.02 -0.95 0.75
CA GLY A 26 3.44 -0.79 -0.58
C GLY A 26 1.97 -1.17 -0.66
N SER A 27 1.43 -1.16 -1.87
CA SER A 27 0.06 -1.55 -2.15
C SER A 27 -0.02 -2.37 -3.43
N ALA A 28 -1.03 -3.22 -3.53
CA ALA A 28 -1.38 -3.93 -4.76
C ALA A 28 -2.86 -3.70 -5.05
N ILE A 29 -3.18 -3.45 -6.31
CA ILE A 29 -4.57 -3.33 -6.80
C ILE A 29 -4.75 -4.36 -7.90
N ALA A 30 -5.80 -5.16 -7.79
CA ALA A 30 -6.20 -6.12 -8.80
C ALA A 30 -7.58 -5.76 -9.35
N VAL A 31 -7.69 -5.63 -10.67
CA VAL A 31 -8.95 -5.40 -11.38
C VAL A 31 -9.10 -6.40 -12.52
N ARG A 32 -10.33 -6.76 -12.86
CA ARG A 32 -10.63 -7.63 -13.99
C ARG A 32 -11.10 -6.76 -15.17
N LYS A 33 -10.42 -6.86 -16.31
CA LYS A 33 -10.83 -6.22 -17.56
C LYS A 33 -12.05 -6.92 -18.17
N SER A 34 -12.73 -6.25 -19.09
CA SER A 34 -13.80 -6.85 -19.91
C SER A 34 -13.32 -8.06 -20.72
N SER A 35 -12.03 -8.14 -21.04
CA SER A 35 -11.39 -9.30 -21.67
C SER A 35 -11.22 -10.51 -20.75
N HIS A 36 -11.76 -10.48 -19.52
CA HIS A 36 -11.59 -11.49 -18.46
C HIS A 36 -10.16 -11.63 -17.91
N GLU A 37 -9.23 -10.78 -18.35
CA GLU A 37 -7.87 -10.72 -17.82
C GLU A 37 -7.82 -9.94 -16.50
N ILE A 38 -7.01 -10.42 -15.55
CA ILE A 38 -6.71 -9.69 -14.32
C ILE A 38 -5.47 -8.82 -14.56
N VAL A 39 -5.59 -7.53 -14.27
CA VAL A 39 -4.47 -6.59 -14.31
C VAL A 39 -4.11 -6.18 -12.89
N LEU A 40 -2.81 -6.17 -12.62
CA LEU A 40 -2.23 -5.78 -11.34
C LEU A 40 -1.58 -4.40 -11.46
N LYS A 41 -1.76 -3.59 -10.43
CA LYS A 41 -0.99 -2.36 -10.21
C LYS A 41 -0.34 -2.44 -8.83
N GLU A 42 0.97 -2.59 -8.81
CA GLU A 42 1.77 -2.62 -7.60
C GLU A 42 2.46 -1.27 -7.38
N SER A 43 2.55 -0.86 -6.13
CA SER A 43 3.34 0.32 -5.75
C SER A 43 4.22 -0.02 -4.56
N THR A 44 5.51 0.28 -4.68
CA THR A 44 6.44 0.20 -3.56
C THR A 44 6.52 1.57 -2.88
N ARG A 45 6.40 1.57 -1.56
CA ARG A 45 6.62 2.75 -0.71
C ARG A 45 7.88 2.54 0.11
N VAL A 46 8.90 3.32 -0.22
CA VAL A 46 10.10 3.46 0.62
C VAL A 46 9.88 4.66 1.55
N PRO A 47 9.93 4.47 2.89
CA PRO A 47 9.85 5.56 3.85
C PRO A 47 10.86 6.66 3.55
N LEU A 48 10.46 7.91 3.72
CA LEU A 48 11.30 9.07 3.40
C LEU A 48 12.63 9.06 4.16
N ARG A 49 12.62 8.56 5.41
CA ARG A 49 13.82 8.40 6.26
C ARG A 49 14.81 7.35 5.73
N GLU A 50 14.34 6.35 5.00
CA GLU A 50 15.20 5.37 4.34
C GLU A 50 15.75 5.94 3.04
N ARG A 51 14.94 6.69 2.30
CA ARG A 51 15.36 7.34 1.04
C ARG A 51 16.39 8.46 1.27
N PHE A 52 16.29 9.17 2.38
CA PHE A 52 17.16 10.29 2.72
C PHE A 52 17.75 10.09 4.13
N PRO A 53 18.95 9.48 4.25
CA PRO A 53 19.58 9.19 5.53
C PRO A 53 19.85 10.44 6.39
N ILE A 54 20.00 11.61 5.76
CA ILE A 54 20.17 12.91 6.44
C ILE A 54 18.94 13.33 7.27
N LEU A 55 17.77 12.74 7.01
CA LEU A 55 16.55 12.96 7.79
C LEU A 55 16.42 11.98 8.99
N LYS A 56 17.43 11.13 9.24
CA LYS A 56 17.54 10.30 10.45
C LYS A 56 18.10 11.15 11.60
N TRP A 57 17.32 12.11 12.09
CA TRP A 57 17.62 12.81 13.35
C TRP A 57 16.96 12.10 14.54
#